data_AF-A0A3R6D165-F1
#
_entry.id   AF-A0A3R6D165-F1
#
_cell.length_a   1.000
_cell.length_b   1.000
_cell.length_c   1.000
_cell.angle_alpha   90.00
_cell.angle_beta   90.00
_cell.angle_gamma   90.00
#
_symmetry.space_group_name_H-M   'P 1'
#
loop_
_entity.id
_entity.type
_entity.pdbx_description
1 polymer ?
#
loop_
_entity_poly.entity_id
_entity_poly.type
_entity_poly.pdbx_seq_one_letter_code
_entity_poly.pdbx_strand_id
1 'polypeptide(L)'
;MEERRDYAVLRFVDQNGWSYMVNDYAKGCSLMEYIKQGIRVEKETVFDWIRQLSKQLEQYYRCGNEDAAYGYVNPYAVIITGDGMLCLLDINEPENEELLKQMKKKKLRMLFVRKERVLSQKTERSDDLYGLAKIMEFTAEKCLDPKAFTRKEERVWKRMLGKCYSSGKNAIKVLKNMQKEIGFLEREMERPRDKVSAKKILLAILAVCIMSAAIIGGTVKKPETKAIAADQDQPEAGVQEGATEKKETKEVVEQKGDSPYLEMGLIYYVAWEDYVNSLDSLDKEMQETEFSDAYRVVIASLEEGSIQQQEDGLNAEDAVKKILDELEKRAEKIQMKVYLYQYPLLKVSVLEESEKWHRLTKRIGEEMIRRQAWYRWDTNGEKECEVRKYLAESYFKLGENLKAAEQYEQIRKLESNEEELEEIYEKLQLIYEEVQEYEKVWEISREAVEVLPDSERLWMNYLERYCENPEMERELCAEAVKKAIQAVPELAESEAFKQLQGKYKIVIDGENIRVGE
;
A
#
# COMPACT_ATOMS: atom_id res chain seq x y z
N MET A 1 29.13 30.72 -11.90
CA MET A 1 29.29 29.43 -12.60
C MET A 1 30.51 28.77 -11.99
N GLU A 2 30.31 27.83 -11.06
CA GLU A 2 31.43 27.03 -10.57
C GLU A 2 31.95 26.13 -11.71
N GLU A 3 33.28 25.99 -11.78
CA GLU A 3 33.95 25.19 -12.80
C GLU A 3 33.55 23.71 -12.64
N ARG A 4 32.91 23.15 -13.67
CA ARG A 4 32.67 21.70 -13.75
C ARG A 4 34.01 20.99 -13.85
N ARG A 5 34.32 20.17 -12.85
CA ARG A 5 35.57 19.40 -12.75
C ARG A 5 35.35 17.98 -13.24
N ASP A 6 36.44 17.33 -13.64
CA ASP A 6 36.45 15.90 -13.93
C ASP A 6 36.66 15.14 -12.61
N TYR A 7 35.77 14.19 -12.33
CA TYR A 7 35.84 13.32 -11.16
C TYR A 7 36.00 11.87 -11.62
N ALA A 8 36.86 11.11 -10.94
CA ALA A 8 36.89 9.68 -11.12
C ALA A 8 35.62 9.07 -10.49
N VAL A 9 34.87 8.30 -11.26
CA VAL A 9 33.58 7.71 -10.86
C VAL A 9 33.55 6.23 -11.19
N LEU A 10 32.66 5.52 -10.49
CA LEU A 10 32.41 4.12 -10.72
C LEU A 10 31.42 3.94 -11.88
N ARG A 11 31.81 3.18 -12.90
CA ARG A 11 30.91 2.69 -13.95
C ARG A 11 30.74 1.19 -13.81
N PHE A 12 29.52 0.71 -14.07
CA PHE A 12 29.19 -0.71 -13.98
C PHE A 12 28.78 -1.27 -15.33
N VAL A 13 29.29 -2.44 -15.67
CA VAL A 13 28.94 -3.18 -16.88
C VAL A 13 28.34 -4.52 -16.46
N ASP A 14 27.07 -4.75 -16.78
CA ASP A 14 26.40 -6.02 -16.52
C ASP A 14 26.62 -7.00 -17.70
N GLN A 15 27.11 -8.21 -17.43
CA GLN A 15 27.20 -9.31 -18.40
C GLN A 15 26.84 -10.64 -17.74
N ASN A 16 25.92 -11.40 -18.35
CA ASN A 16 25.55 -12.76 -17.92
C ASN A 16 25.17 -12.89 -16.42
N GLY A 17 24.48 -11.89 -15.87
CA GLY A 17 24.07 -11.86 -14.45
C GLY A 17 25.13 -11.34 -13.48
N TRP A 18 26.36 -11.13 -13.95
CA TRP A 18 27.46 -10.50 -13.20
C TRP A 18 27.53 -9.01 -13.48
N SER A 19 28.05 -8.25 -12.52
CA SER A 19 28.35 -6.82 -12.68
C SER A 19 29.85 -6.63 -12.51
N TYR A 20 30.46 -5.84 -13.39
CA TYR A 20 31.87 -5.50 -13.36
C TYR A 20 32.04 -4.00 -13.14
N MET A 21 32.90 -3.63 -12.20
CA MET A 21 33.25 -2.25 -11.93
C MET A 21 34.40 -1.82 -12.84
N VAL A 22 34.24 -0.67 -13.50
CA VAL A 22 35.22 -0.07 -14.41
C VAL A 22 35.41 1.39 -14.00
N ASN A 23 36.64 1.85 -13.98
CA ASN A 23 36.96 3.24 -13.70
C ASN A 23 36.52 4.11 -14.87
N ASP A 24 35.90 5.24 -14.58
CA ASP A 24 35.44 6.19 -15.57
C ASP A 24 35.59 7.62 -15.05
N TYR A 25 35.41 8.60 -15.93
CA TYR A 25 35.49 10.01 -15.59
C TYR A 25 34.21 10.74 -15.94
N ALA A 26 33.68 11.49 -14.98
CA ALA A 26 32.48 12.30 -15.16
C ALA A 26 32.77 13.77 -14.91
N LYS A 27 32.40 14.61 -15.89
CA LYS A 27 32.47 16.05 -15.76
C LYS A 27 31.21 16.60 -15.11
N GLY A 28 31.34 17.22 -13.94
CA GLY A 28 30.18 17.64 -13.15
C GLY A 28 30.54 18.42 -11.89
N CYS A 29 29.68 18.31 -10.89
CA CYS A 29 29.95 18.71 -9.51
C CYS A 29 29.32 17.68 -8.55
N SER A 30 29.62 17.76 -7.26
CA SER A 30 28.94 16.91 -6.28
C SER A 30 27.46 17.29 -6.14
N LEU A 31 26.61 16.32 -5.81
CA LEU A 31 25.19 16.56 -5.54
C LEU A 31 25.01 17.57 -4.40
N MET A 32 25.91 17.59 -3.41
CA MET A 32 25.92 18.62 -2.36
C MET A 32 26.13 20.04 -2.93
N GLU A 33 27.09 20.21 -3.84
CA GLU A 33 27.35 21.51 -4.47
C GLU A 33 26.17 21.94 -5.35
N TYR A 34 25.59 21.01 -6.10
CA TYR A 34 24.36 21.26 -6.87
C TYR A 34 23.22 21.75 -5.97
N ILE A 35 22.95 21.05 -4.87
CA ILE A 35 21.87 21.41 -3.93
C ILE A 35 22.11 22.78 -3.28
N LYS A 36 23.36 23.15 -2.98
CA LYS A 36 23.69 24.47 -2.42
C LYS A 36 23.38 25.63 -3.35
N GLN A 37 23.22 25.38 -4.65
CA GLN A 37 22.78 26.40 -5.61
C GLN A 37 21.29 26.76 -5.44
N GLY A 38 20.53 25.98 -4.65
CA GLY A 38 19.12 26.26 -4.35
C GLY A 38 18.18 26.02 -5.52
N ILE A 39 18.60 25.20 -6.48
CA ILE A 39 17.81 24.87 -7.68
C ILE A 39 16.67 23.93 -7.27
N ARG A 40 15.43 24.33 -7.60
CA ARG A 40 14.26 23.44 -7.54
C ARG A 40 14.18 22.61 -8.82
N VAL A 41 13.75 21.36 -8.69
CA VAL A 41 13.59 20.41 -9.80
C VAL A 41 12.22 19.74 -9.71
N GLU A 42 11.79 19.13 -10.81
CA GLU A 42 10.57 18.34 -10.84
C GLU A 42 10.74 17.03 -10.04
N LYS A 43 9.65 16.50 -9.48
CA LYS A 43 9.67 15.29 -8.65
C LYS A 43 10.19 14.06 -9.40
N GLU A 44 9.94 14.01 -10.71
CA GLU A 44 10.39 13.01 -11.67
C GLU A 44 11.91 12.94 -11.67
N THR A 45 12.58 14.10 -11.61
CA THR A 45 14.04 14.19 -11.55
C THR A 45 14.57 13.58 -10.26
N VAL A 46 13.93 13.85 -9.12
CA VAL A 46 14.34 13.26 -7.83
C VAL A 46 14.09 11.74 -7.82
N PHE A 47 12.96 11.26 -8.35
CA PHE A 47 12.72 9.82 -8.47
C PHE A 47 13.79 9.13 -9.34
N ASP A 48 14.13 9.73 -10.47
CA ASP A 48 15.17 9.19 -11.34
C ASP A 48 16.55 9.19 -10.66
N TRP A 49 16.91 10.25 -9.93
CA TRP A 49 18.13 10.28 -9.12
C TRP A 49 18.20 9.12 -8.12
N ILE A 50 17.12 8.86 -7.37
CA ILE A 50 17.07 7.75 -6.41
C ILE A 50 17.14 6.39 -7.12
N ARG A 51 16.51 6.26 -8.29
CA ARG A 51 16.60 5.05 -9.13
C ARG A 51 18.03 4.80 -9.62
N GLN A 52 18.71 5.83 -10.13
CA GLN A 52 20.10 5.74 -10.59
C GLN A 52 21.06 5.35 -9.44
N LEU A 53 20.92 6.00 -8.28
CA LEU A 53 21.75 5.70 -7.10
C LEU A 53 21.50 4.30 -6.55
N SER A 54 20.24 3.89 -6.45
CA SER A 54 19.90 2.55 -5.97
C SER A 54 20.40 1.46 -6.90
N LYS A 55 20.41 1.70 -8.21
CA LYS A 55 21.00 0.79 -9.21
C LYS A 55 22.52 0.69 -9.06
N GLN A 56 23.22 1.81 -8.96
CA GLN A 56 24.69 1.80 -8.82
C GLN A 56 25.16 1.15 -7.52
N LEU A 57 24.48 1.40 -6.39
CA LEU A 57 24.79 0.71 -5.13
C LEU A 57 24.54 -0.81 -5.22
N GLU A 58 23.48 -1.21 -5.93
CA GLU A 58 23.17 -2.64 -6.14
C GLU A 58 24.24 -3.33 -6.98
N GLN A 59 24.68 -2.67 -8.06
CA GLN A 59 25.78 -3.12 -8.91
C GLN A 59 27.10 -3.18 -8.12
N TYR A 60 27.40 -2.17 -7.31
CA TYR A 60 28.58 -2.16 -6.44
C TYR A 60 28.61 -3.38 -5.50
N TYR A 61 27.48 -3.71 -4.85
CA TYR A 61 27.40 -4.89 -3.98
C TYR A 61 27.54 -6.22 -4.73
N ARG A 62 27.20 -6.26 -6.03
CA ARG A 62 27.42 -7.42 -6.90
C ARG A 62 28.86 -7.54 -7.40
N CYS A 63 29.60 -6.43 -7.50
CA CYS A 63 31.00 -6.40 -7.95
C CYS A 63 32.01 -6.75 -6.84
N GLY A 64 31.69 -6.43 -5.58
CA GLY A 64 32.62 -6.57 -4.45
C GLY A 64 32.70 -7.96 -3.81
N ASN A 65 33.69 -8.16 -2.94
CA ASN A 65 33.72 -9.31 -2.01
C ASN A 65 32.43 -9.37 -1.19
N GLU A 66 32.00 -10.57 -0.80
CA GLU A 66 30.84 -10.78 0.07
C GLU A 66 30.90 -9.82 1.28
N ASP A 67 29.81 -9.06 1.47
CA ASP A 67 29.59 -8.09 2.55
C ASP A 67 30.37 -6.76 2.54
N ALA A 68 31.11 -6.42 1.48
CA ALA A 68 31.70 -5.09 1.36
C ALA A 68 30.62 -3.98 1.18
N ALA A 69 30.75 -2.92 1.98
CA ALA A 69 29.98 -1.68 1.89
C ALA A 69 30.77 -0.63 1.08
N TYR A 70 30.07 0.33 0.48
CA TYR A 70 30.67 1.53 -0.09
C TYR A 70 31.17 2.48 1.02
N GLY A 71 30.43 2.59 2.12
CA GLY A 71 30.85 3.19 3.39
C GLY A 71 30.74 4.71 3.48
N TYR A 72 30.43 5.40 2.38
CA TYR A 72 30.37 6.86 2.31
C TYR A 72 29.15 7.39 1.57
N VAL A 73 28.01 6.69 1.56
CA VAL A 73 26.80 7.18 0.86
C VAL A 73 26.30 8.50 1.47
N ASN A 74 26.60 9.62 0.81
CA ASN A 74 26.16 10.98 1.14
C ASN A 74 26.27 11.88 -0.10
N PRO A 75 25.74 13.12 -0.10
CA PRO A 75 25.69 13.94 -1.31
C PRO A 75 27.06 14.42 -1.86
N TYR A 76 28.16 14.31 -1.12
CA TYR A 76 29.51 14.53 -1.70
C TYR A 76 30.06 13.31 -2.44
N ALA A 77 29.49 12.13 -2.18
CA ALA A 77 29.89 10.87 -2.81
C ALA A 77 29.17 10.61 -4.15
N VAL A 78 28.35 11.57 -4.58
CA VAL A 78 27.51 11.49 -5.77
C VAL A 78 27.85 12.67 -6.65
N ILE A 79 28.21 12.41 -7.90
CA ILE A 79 28.50 13.42 -8.91
C ILE A 79 27.29 13.56 -9.81
N ILE A 80 26.83 14.80 -10.01
CA ILE A 80 25.83 15.14 -11.02
C ILE A 80 26.52 15.74 -12.23
N THR A 81 26.29 15.14 -13.39
CA THR A 81 26.87 15.57 -14.66
C THR A 81 26.09 16.73 -15.27
N GLY A 82 26.65 17.34 -16.32
CA GLY A 82 26.01 18.45 -17.02
C GLY A 82 24.67 18.13 -17.68
N ASP A 83 24.42 16.85 -17.97
CA ASP A 83 23.20 16.29 -18.54
C ASP A 83 22.26 15.68 -17.46
N GLY A 84 22.57 15.85 -16.17
CA GLY A 84 21.69 15.48 -15.06
C GLY A 84 21.78 14.03 -14.59
N MET A 85 22.74 13.25 -15.11
CA MET A 85 23.02 11.88 -14.67
C MET A 85 23.76 11.89 -13.33
N LEU A 86 23.44 10.93 -12.47
CA LEU A 86 24.15 10.71 -11.22
C LEU A 86 25.18 9.59 -11.37
N CYS A 87 26.37 9.82 -10.85
CA CYS A 87 27.45 8.84 -10.79
C CYS A 87 27.97 8.69 -9.36
N LEU A 88 28.22 7.46 -8.93
CA LEU A 88 28.88 7.18 -7.64
C LEU A 88 30.38 7.48 -7.76
N LEU A 89 30.93 8.25 -6.82
CA LEU A 89 32.34 8.63 -6.81
C LEU A 89 33.24 7.42 -6.59
N ASP A 90 34.41 7.36 -7.24
CA ASP A 90 35.44 6.41 -6.81
C ASP A 90 36.21 6.99 -5.61
N ILE A 91 35.88 6.52 -4.42
CA ILE A 91 36.50 6.99 -3.17
C ILE A 91 37.96 6.56 -3.00
N ASN A 92 38.45 5.61 -3.81
CA ASN A 92 39.81 5.11 -3.72
C ASN A 92 40.77 5.88 -4.63
N GLU A 93 40.24 6.65 -5.58
CA GLU A 93 41.06 7.43 -6.51
C GLU A 93 41.66 8.67 -5.83
N PRO A 94 42.98 8.90 -5.93
CA PRO A 94 43.65 10.03 -5.27
C PRO A 94 43.10 11.40 -5.68
N GLU A 95 42.59 11.53 -6.91
CA GLU A 95 42.01 12.77 -7.45
C GLU A 95 40.77 13.22 -6.68
N ASN A 96 40.08 12.28 -6.01
CA ASN A 96 38.87 12.53 -5.23
C ASN A 96 39.14 12.77 -3.72
N GLU A 97 40.41 12.86 -3.31
CA GLU A 97 40.80 12.95 -1.90
C GLU A 97 40.16 14.16 -1.17
N GLU A 98 39.96 15.28 -1.87
CA GLU A 98 39.30 16.46 -1.30
C GLU A 98 37.86 16.16 -0.86
N LEU A 99 37.07 15.52 -1.71
CA LEU A 99 35.70 15.10 -1.39
C LEU A 99 35.72 14.05 -0.27
N LEU A 100 36.65 13.09 -0.31
CA LEU A 100 36.80 12.10 0.76
C LEU A 100 37.11 12.75 2.12
N LYS A 101 37.94 13.80 2.15
CA LYS A 101 38.20 14.61 3.36
C LYS A 101 36.92 15.29 3.86
N GLN A 102 36.06 15.80 2.96
CA GLN A 102 34.75 16.36 3.35
C GLN A 102 33.86 15.29 3.98
N MET A 103 33.76 14.12 3.35
CA MET A 103 32.95 12.97 3.80
C MET A 103 33.37 12.43 5.18
N LYS A 104 34.67 12.54 5.51
CA LYS A 104 35.20 12.16 6.82
C LYS A 104 34.92 13.18 7.93
N LYS A 105 34.49 14.40 7.62
CA LYS A 105 34.21 15.42 8.64
C LYS A 105 33.08 14.97 9.57
N LYS A 106 33.34 15.00 10.87
CA LYS A 106 32.37 14.63 11.92
C LYS A 106 31.02 15.33 11.75
N LYS A 107 31.02 16.64 11.44
CA LYS A 107 29.77 17.42 11.23
C LYS A 107 28.90 16.85 10.12
N LEU A 108 29.50 16.41 9.02
CA LEU A 108 28.77 15.81 7.91
C LEU A 108 28.31 14.39 8.25
N ARG A 109 29.18 13.59 8.88
CA ARG A 109 28.83 12.22 9.31
C ARG A 109 27.63 12.20 10.26
N MET A 110 27.48 13.19 11.14
CA MET A 110 26.30 13.29 12.02
C MET A 110 24.97 13.46 11.28
N LEU A 111 24.99 13.86 10.01
CA LEU A 111 23.78 14.04 9.19
C LEU A 111 23.43 12.79 8.37
N PHE A 112 24.44 12.07 7.87
CA PHE A 112 24.25 10.98 6.91
C PHE A 112 24.66 9.60 7.42
N VAL A 113 25.12 9.49 8.68
CA VAL A 113 25.54 8.23 9.31
C VAL A 113 24.77 8.03 10.62
N ARG A 114 24.44 6.77 10.94
CA ARG A 114 23.80 6.40 12.21
C ARG A 114 24.62 6.89 13.40
N LYS A 115 23.95 7.36 14.46
CA LYS A 115 24.60 8.00 15.62
C LYS A 115 25.70 7.13 16.23
N GLU A 116 25.43 5.84 16.33
CA GLU A 116 26.31 4.79 16.83
C GLU A 116 27.50 4.47 15.91
N ARG A 117 27.47 4.87 14.63
CA ARG A 117 28.52 4.65 13.63
C ARG A 117 29.31 5.92 13.28
N VAL A 118 28.95 7.09 13.81
CA VAL A 118 29.61 8.38 13.49
C VAL A 118 31.11 8.34 13.73
N LEU A 119 31.55 7.71 14.82
CA LEU A 119 32.98 7.58 15.21
C LEU A 119 33.64 6.28 14.72
N SER A 120 32.85 5.35 14.15
CA SER A 120 33.35 4.07 13.64
C SER A 120 33.93 4.22 12.24
N GLN A 121 35.02 3.50 11.97
CA GLN A 121 35.54 3.28 10.61
C GLN A 121 34.93 2.04 9.94
N LYS A 122 34.32 1.14 10.71
CA LYS A 122 33.61 -0.03 10.19
C LYS A 122 32.23 0.40 9.68
N THR A 123 31.95 0.07 8.43
CA THR A 123 30.68 0.33 7.74
C THR A 123 30.12 -0.96 7.16
N GLU A 124 28.81 -1.12 7.24
CA GLU A 124 28.07 -2.25 6.69
C GLU A 124 27.13 -1.77 5.57
N ARG A 125 26.64 -2.68 4.72
CA ARG A 125 25.70 -2.32 3.65
C ARG A 125 24.40 -1.68 4.18
N SER A 126 24.04 -1.96 5.43
CA SER A 126 22.94 -1.30 6.16
C SER A 126 23.21 0.17 6.50
N ASP A 127 24.48 0.56 6.63
CA ASP A 127 24.89 1.96 6.81
C ASP A 127 24.82 2.73 5.50
N ASP A 128 25.14 2.09 4.37
CA ASP A 128 24.96 2.68 3.03
C ASP A 128 23.48 2.93 2.71
N LEU A 129 22.59 2.00 3.05
CA LEU A 129 21.15 2.20 2.92
C LEU A 129 20.63 3.33 3.81
N TYR A 130 21.18 3.48 5.02
CA TYR A 130 20.88 4.63 5.86
C TYR A 130 21.31 5.95 5.20
N GLY A 131 22.52 5.98 4.64
CA GLY A 131 23.02 7.13 3.88
C GLY A 131 22.13 7.46 2.67
N LEU A 132 21.68 6.44 1.93
CA LEU A 132 20.74 6.61 0.81
C LEU A 132 19.41 7.22 1.27
N ALA A 133 18.83 6.73 2.36
CA ALA A 133 17.61 7.30 2.93
C ALA A 133 17.78 8.78 3.31
N LYS A 134 18.96 9.14 3.84
CA LYS A 134 19.28 10.54 4.16
C LYS A 134 19.45 11.40 2.91
N ILE A 135 20.02 10.87 1.82
CA ILE A 135 20.05 11.56 0.53
C ILE A 135 18.63 11.77 0.00
N MET A 136 17.75 10.77 0.09
CA MET A 136 16.34 10.88 -0.29
C MET A 136 15.67 12.04 0.46
N GLU A 137 15.66 12.01 1.80
CA GLU A 137 15.08 13.08 2.61
C GLU A 137 15.66 14.46 2.26
N PHE A 138 16.99 14.56 2.14
CA PHE A 138 17.67 15.81 1.86
C PHE A 138 17.35 16.37 0.47
N THR A 139 17.29 15.52 -0.56
CA THR A 139 16.96 15.94 -1.92
C THR A 139 15.49 16.35 -2.04
N ALA A 140 14.57 15.60 -1.41
CA ALA A 140 13.15 15.99 -1.36
C ALA A 140 12.97 17.35 -0.67
N GLU A 141 13.59 17.55 0.50
CA GLU A 141 13.46 18.81 1.26
C GLU A 141 14.05 20.01 0.51
N LYS A 142 15.23 19.84 -0.10
CA LYS A 142 15.99 20.96 -0.69
C LYS A 142 15.70 21.22 -2.16
N CYS A 143 15.20 20.24 -2.90
CA CYS A 143 15.04 20.35 -4.36
C CYS A 143 13.57 20.37 -4.80
N LEU A 144 12.62 19.93 -3.98
CA LEU A 144 11.20 19.89 -4.35
C LEU A 144 10.39 20.98 -3.65
N ASP A 145 9.28 21.38 -4.25
CA ASP A 145 8.31 22.24 -3.59
C ASP A 145 7.55 21.47 -2.48
N PRO A 146 7.06 22.17 -1.44
CA PRO A 146 6.18 21.56 -0.45
C PRO A 146 4.97 20.91 -1.13
N LYS A 147 4.62 19.69 -0.72
CA LYS A 147 3.52 18.89 -1.30
C LYS A 147 3.71 18.53 -2.79
N ALA A 148 4.95 18.45 -3.29
CA ALA A 148 5.22 18.01 -4.66
C ALA A 148 4.70 16.58 -4.96
N PHE A 149 4.71 15.69 -3.96
CA PHE A 149 4.24 14.32 -4.12
C PHE A 149 2.71 14.20 -3.98
N THR A 150 2.11 13.35 -4.80
CA THR A 150 0.76 12.82 -4.59
C THR A 150 0.75 11.88 -3.37
N ARG A 151 -0.45 11.63 -2.80
CA ARG A 151 -0.62 10.66 -1.70
C ARG A 151 -0.05 9.27 -2.03
N LYS A 152 -0.10 8.83 -3.29
CA LYS A 152 0.46 7.54 -3.74
C LYS A 152 1.98 7.57 -3.77
N GLU A 153 2.57 8.59 -4.39
CA GLU A 153 4.02 8.80 -4.43
C GLU A 153 4.61 8.93 -3.02
N GLU A 154 3.92 9.65 -2.13
CA GLU A 154 4.33 9.81 -0.73
C GLU A 154 4.30 8.48 0.03
N ARG A 155 3.28 7.63 -0.19
CA ARG A 155 3.24 6.27 0.38
C ARG A 155 4.40 5.41 -0.11
N VAL A 156 4.68 5.43 -1.41
CA VAL A 156 5.82 4.71 -2.00
C VAL A 156 7.14 5.24 -1.43
N TRP A 157 7.30 6.56 -1.34
CA TRP A 157 8.47 7.23 -0.77
C TRP A 157 8.72 6.82 0.69
N LYS A 158 7.69 6.90 1.55
CA LYS A 158 7.76 6.48 2.97
C LYS A 158 8.11 5.01 3.11
N ARG A 159 7.54 4.14 2.26
CA ARG A 159 7.84 2.71 2.24
C ARG A 159 9.30 2.43 1.88
N MET A 160 9.83 3.11 0.85
CA MET A 160 11.24 2.99 0.46
C MET A 160 12.19 3.46 1.59
N LEU A 161 11.88 4.58 2.24
CA LEU A 161 12.63 5.07 3.41
C LEU A 161 12.61 4.05 4.57
N GLY A 162 11.42 3.52 4.91
CA GLY A 162 11.27 2.53 5.97
C GLY A 162 12.12 1.28 5.72
N LYS A 163 12.16 0.78 4.48
CA LYS A 163 13.03 -0.35 4.09
C LYS A 163 14.51 0.00 4.24
N CYS A 164 14.93 1.18 3.82
CA CYS A 164 16.33 1.61 3.97
C CYS A 164 16.75 1.71 5.45
N TYR A 165 15.88 2.19 6.33
CA TYR A 165 16.17 2.32 7.75
C TYR A 165 16.18 1.00 8.54
N SER A 166 15.31 0.06 8.18
CA SER A 166 15.08 -1.22 8.89
C SER A 166 16.01 -2.37 8.47
N SER A 167 16.85 -2.17 7.46
CA SER A 167 17.60 -3.25 6.80
C SER A 167 18.63 -3.95 7.70
N GLY A 168 18.26 -5.16 8.16
CA GLY A 168 19.13 -6.03 8.94
C GLY A 168 20.01 -6.99 8.14
N LYS A 169 19.64 -7.49 6.94
CA LYS A 169 20.44 -8.53 6.24
C LYS A 169 20.42 -8.61 4.71
N ASN A 170 19.53 -7.95 3.95
CA ASN A 170 19.48 -8.11 2.48
C ASN A 170 19.36 -6.78 1.71
N ALA A 171 20.47 -6.05 1.63
CA ALA A 171 20.52 -4.73 1.00
C ALA A 171 20.24 -4.75 -0.51
N ILE A 172 20.70 -5.78 -1.22
CA ILE A 172 20.45 -5.96 -2.66
C ILE A 172 18.94 -6.05 -2.95
N LYS A 173 18.20 -6.84 -2.16
CA LYS A 173 16.74 -6.96 -2.30
C LYS A 173 16.03 -5.61 -2.10
N VAL A 174 16.47 -4.82 -1.14
CA VAL A 174 15.90 -3.49 -0.87
C VAL A 174 16.11 -2.57 -2.07
N LEU A 175 17.33 -2.50 -2.60
CA LEU A 175 17.65 -1.67 -3.75
C LEU A 175 16.88 -2.08 -5.00
N LYS A 176 16.78 -3.38 -5.29
CA LYS A 176 15.98 -3.89 -6.43
C LYS A 176 14.50 -3.55 -6.29
N ASN A 177 13.95 -3.64 -5.08
CA ASN A 177 12.56 -3.30 -4.84
C ASN A 177 12.31 -1.80 -5.06
N MET A 178 13.21 -0.93 -4.59
CA MET A 178 13.13 0.52 -4.84
C MET A 178 13.12 0.83 -6.34
N GLN A 179 14.02 0.22 -7.11
CA GLN A 179 14.08 0.39 -8.57
C GLN A 179 12.76 0.00 -9.24
N LYS A 180 12.14 -1.11 -8.81
CA LYS A 180 10.83 -1.57 -9.32
C LYS A 180 9.70 -0.61 -8.96
N GLU A 181 9.64 -0.17 -7.71
CA GLU A 181 8.61 0.76 -7.22
C GLU A 181 8.67 2.09 -7.97
N ILE A 182 9.87 2.64 -8.17
CA ILE A 182 10.06 3.88 -8.93
C ILE A 182 9.70 3.68 -10.40
N GLY A 183 10.16 2.60 -11.04
CA GLY A 183 9.82 2.31 -12.43
C GLY A 183 8.33 2.04 -12.68
N PHE A 184 7.56 1.70 -11.65
CA PHE A 184 6.10 1.65 -11.75
C PHE A 184 5.48 3.06 -11.76
N LEU A 185 5.95 3.96 -10.88
CA LEU A 185 5.51 5.35 -10.86
C LEU A 185 5.82 6.05 -12.19
N GLU A 186 7.05 5.93 -12.70
CA GLU A 186 7.47 6.53 -13.97
C GLU A 186 6.54 6.10 -15.13
N ARG A 187 6.22 4.81 -15.23
CA ARG A 187 5.32 4.26 -16.26
C ARG A 187 3.88 4.76 -16.15
N GLU A 188 3.41 5.06 -14.95
CA GLU A 188 2.08 5.67 -14.77
C GLU A 188 2.08 7.14 -15.17
N MET A 189 3.18 7.85 -14.94
CA MET A 189 3.34 9.27 -15.26
C MET A 189 3.49 9.51 -16.76
N GLU A 190 4.10 8.58 -17.49
CA GLU A 190 4.24 8.61 -18.95
C GLU A 190 2.94 8.24 -19.71
N ARG A 191 1.93 7.67 -19.05
CA ARG A 191 0.66 7.34 -19.72
C ARG A 191 -0.08 8.62 -20.10
N PRO A 192 -0.40 8.84 -21.39
CA PRO A 192 -1.26 9.95 -21.77
C PRO A 192 -2.61 9.78 -21.08
N ARG A 193 -3.03 10.79 -20.30
CA ARG A 193 -4.37 10.86 -19.73
C ARG A 193 -5.38 11.13 -20.85
N ASP A 194 -5.67 10.12 -21.65
CA ASP A 194 -6.82 10.16 -22.55
C ASP A 194 -8.09 10.24 -21.71
N LYS A 195 -8.89 11.28 -21.92
CA LYS A 195 -10.29 11.29 -21.46
C LYS A 195 -10.98 10.11 -22.14
N VAL A 196 -11.25 9.03 -21.40
CA VAL A 196 -12.00 7.89 -21.91
C VAL A 196 -13.39 8.40 -22.31
N SER A 197 -13.60 8.64 -23.60
CA SER A 197 -14.88 9.16 -24.08
C SER A 197 -15.96 8.11 -23.86
N ALA A 198 -17.13 8.52 -23.37
CA ALA A 198 -18.27 7.65 -23.09
C ALA A 198 -18.64 6.70 -24.24
N LYS A 199 -18.31 7.06 -25.49
CA LYS A 199 -18.47 6.20 -26.68
C LYS A 199 -17.61 4.94 -26.67
N LYS A 200 -16.39 4.97 -26.12
CA LYS A 200 -15.53 3.79 -25.98
C LYS A 200 -16.06 2.82 -24.92
N ILE A 201 -16.63 3.34 -23.84
CA ILE A 201 -17.30 2.55 -22.78
C ILE A 201 -18.59 1.92 -23.34
N LEU A 202 -19.38 2.69 -24.08
CA LEU A 202 -20.63 2.22 -24.68
C LEU A 202 -20.40 1.14 -25.74
N LEU A 203 -19.35 1.27 -26.56
CA LEU A 203 -18.95 0.25 -27.55
C LEU A 203 -18.46 -1.04 -26.91
N ALA A 204 -17.74 -0.95 -25.79
CA ALA A 204 -17.33 -2.13 -25.02
C ALA A 204 -18.55 -2.86 -24.42
N ILE A 205 -19.53 -2.11 -23.89
CA ILE A 205 -20.78 -2.67 -23.36
C ILE A 205 -21.61 -3.33 -24.48
N LEU A 206 -21.72 -2.70 -25.65
CA LEU A 206 -22.46 -3.24 -26.79
C LEU A 206 -21.82 -4.51 -27.36
N ALA A 207 -20.49 -4.61 -27.38
CA ALA A 207 -19.79 -5.82 -27.81
C ALA A 207 -20.06 -7.00 -26.87
N VAL A 208 -20.14 -6.74 -25.55
CA VAL A 208 -20.49 -7.75 -24.53
C VAL A 208 -21.96 -8.19 -24.64
N CYS A 209 -22.88 -7.28 -24.99
CA CYS A 209 -24.30 -7.59 -25.18
C CYS A 209 -24.60 -8.41 -26.43
N ILE A 210 -23.85 -8.21 -27.54
CA ILE A 210 -24.06 -8.97 -28.78
C ILE A 210 -23.48 -10.39 -28.65
N MET A 211 -22.37 -10.55 -27.92
CA MET A 211 -21.78 -11.85 -27.62
C MET A 211 -22.67 -12.70 -26.71
N SER A 212 -23.40 -12.08 -25.77
CA SER A 212 -24.33 -12.78 -24.87
C SER A 212 -25.65 -13.18 -25.54
N ALA A 213 -26.10 -12.47 -26.58
CA ALA A 213 -27.31 -12.83 -27.32
C ALA A 213 -27.14 -14.03 -28.28
N ALA A 214 -25.91 -14.34 -28.71
CA ALA A 214 -25.63 -15.49 -29.58
C ALA A 214 -25.62 -16.85 -28.84
N ILE A 215 -25.56 -16.86 -27.51
CA ILE A 215 -25.43 -18.08 -26.70
C ILE A 215 -26.81 -18.67 -26.31
N ILE A 216 -27.90 -17.91 -26.43
CA ILE A 216 -29.24 -18.30 -25.91
C ILE A 216 -30.16 -18.92 -26.99
N GLY A 217 -29.70 -19.11 -28.23
CA GLY A 217 -30.54 -19.59 -29.34
C GLY A 217 -30.22 -20.99 -29.88
N GLY A 218 -30.80 -22.04 -29.30
CA GLY A 218 -31.26 -23.22 -30.08
C GLY A 218 -30.52 -24.57 -29.91
N THR A 219 -31.16 -25.47 -29.17
CA THR A 219 -30.86 -26.90 -28.97
C THR A 219 -31.20 -27.80 -30.18
N VAL A 220 -30.36 -28.81 -30.51
CA VAL A 220 -30.81 -30.14 -31.01
C VAL A 220 -29.82 -31.24 -30.58
N LYS A 221 -30.34 -32.38 -30.08
CA LYS A 221 -29.64 -33.58 -29.57
C LYS A 221 -29.14 -34.55 -30.69
N LYS A 222 -27.92 -35.09 -30.47
CA LYS A 222 -27.29 -36.45 -30.72
C LYS A 222 -27.75 -37.32 -31.93
N PRO A 223 -26.89 -38.19 -32.57
CA PRO A 223 -26.04 -39.20 -31.88
C PRO A 223 -24.68 -39.57 -32.55
N GLU A 224 -24.03 -40.58 -31.96
CA GLU A 224 -22.70 -41.18 -32.20
C GLU A 224 -22.40 -41.65 -33.65
N THR A 225 -21.11 -41.66 -34.03
CA THR A 225 -20.55 -42.66 -34.95
C THR A 225 -19.05 -42.91 -34.68
N LYS A 226 -18.66 -44.18 -34.65
CA LYS A 226 -17.30 -44.72 -34.46
C LYS A 226 -16.48 -44.74 -35.76
N ALA A 227 -15.15 -44.82 -35.56
CA ALA A 227 -14.12 -45.46 -36.40
C ALA A 227 -13.57 -44.59 -37.57
N ILE A 228 -12.31 -44.63 -38.02
CA ILE A 228 -11.23 -45.64 -38.00
C ILE A 228 -9.84 -44.92 -37.97
N ALA A 229 -8.86 -45.68 -37.46
CA ALA A 229 -7.42 -45.49 -37.29
C ALA A 229 -6.53 -45.12 -38.51
N ALA A 230 -5.32 -44.64 -38.18
CA ALA A 230 -4.00 -45.04 -38.70
C ALA A 230 -2.96 -44.21 -37.90
N ASP A 231 -2.27 -44.70 -36.87
CA ASP A 231 -1.25 -45.76 -36.77
C ASP A 231 0.00 -45.56 -37.64
N GLN A 232 1.13 -45.36 -36.97
CA GLN A 232 2.46 -45.80 -37.39
C GLN A 232 3.41 -45.85 -36.16
N ASP A 233 3.55 -47.09 -35.67
CA ASP A 233 4.59 -47.74 -34.85
C ASP A 233 6.04 -47.21 -35.05
N GLN A 234 6.84 -46.96 -33.98
CA GLN A 234 7.67 -47.88 -33.15
C GLN A 234 9.00 -48.34 -33.84
N PRO A 235 10.01 -48.97 -33.18
CA PRO A 235 10.34 -49.20 -31.74
C PRO A 235 11.86 -48.90 -31.44
N GLU A 236 12.55 -49.23 -30.33
CA GLU A 236 12.69 -50.53 -29.64
C GLU A 236 13.61 -50.48 -28.36
N ALA A 237 13.35 -51.44 -27.45
CA ALA A 237 14.21 -52.17 -26.47
C ALA A 237 15.01 -51.44 -25.35
N GLY A 238 15.14 -51.93 -24.10
CA GLY A 238 14.57 -53.09 -23.39
C GLY A 238 15.32 -53.41 -22.05
N VAL A 239 14.65 -54.19 -21.17
CA VAL A 239 15.20 -55.16 -20.16
C VAL A 239 15.79 -54.52 -18.85
N GLN A 240 15.58 -54.93 -17.58
CA GLN A 240 15.17 -56.19 -16.92
C GLN A 240 14.67 -55.97 -15.45
N GLU A 241 13.91 -56.94 -14.92
CA GLU A 241 13.46 -57.11 -13.52
C GLU A 241 14.54 -57.66 -12.56
N GLY A 242 14.33 -57.46 -11.24
CA GLY A 242 14.94 -58.26 -10.16
C GLY A 242 14.44 -57.88 -8.75
N ALA A 243 13.61 -58.74 -8.13
CA ALA A 243 13.12 -58.68 -6.74
C ALA A 243 14.26 -58.86 -5.71
N THR A 244 14.24 -58.40 -4.46
CA THR A 244 13.42 -58.73 -3.27
C THR A 244 13.96 -57.83 -2.12
N GLU A 245 13.20 -57.25 -1.20
CA GLU A 245 12.76 -57.84 0.07
C GLU A 245 11.90 -56.79 0.83
N LYS A 246 10.80 -57.24 1.46
CA LYS A 246 10.01 -56.45 2.41
C LYS A 246 10.68 -56.44 3.79
N LYS A 247 10.88 -55.26 4.36
CA LYS A 247 10.92 -55.05 5.82
C LYS A 247 10.33 -53.69 6.15
N GLU A 248 9.10 -53.71 6.67
CA GLU A 248 8.51 -52.61 7.41
C GLU A 248 9.39 -52.31 8.63
N THR A 249 9.83 -51.06 8.82
CA THR A 249 9.44 -50.28 10.00
C THR A 249 9.96 -48.84 9.95
N LYS A 250 9.06 -47.94 10.35
CA LYS A 250 9.23 -46.53 10.74
C LYS A 250 9.32 -45.54 9.59
N GLU A 251 8.14 -45.21 9.07
CA GLU A 251 7.81 -43.82 8.75
C GLU A 251 8.27 -42.93 9.92
N VAL A 252 9.38 -42.23 9.70
CA VAL A 252 9.56 -40.93 10.33
C VAL A 252 8.56 -40.04 9.61
N VAL A 253 7.43 -39.77 10.25
CA VAL A 253 6.51 -38.70 9.83
C VAL A 253 7.32 -37.42 9.89
N GLU A 254 7.89 -37.05 8.75
CA GLU A 254 8.56 -35.78 8.56
C GLU A 254 7.49 -34.70 8.74
N GLN A 255 7.72 -33.82 9.71
CA GLN A 255 6.80 -32.79 10.13
C GLN A 255 6.52 -31.85 8.94
N LYS A 256 5.34 -31.97 8.33
CA LYS A 256 4.85 -31.03 7.29
C LYS A 256 4.73 -29.62 7.90
N GLY A 257 5.73 -28.79 7.63
CA GLY A 257 5.62 -27.34 7.68
C GLY A 257 4.76 -26.85 6.51
N ASP A 258 4.08 -25.72 6.68
CA ASP A 258 3.29 -25.11 5.61
C ASP A 258 4.17 -24.88 4.37
N SER A 259 3.61 -25.12 3.18
CA SER A 259 4.37 -25.03 1.93
C SER A 259 4.81 -23.60 1.64
N PRO A 260 6.05 -23.38 1.16
CA PRO A 260 6.58 -22.04 0.92
C PRO A 260 5.82 -21.25 -0.16
N TYR A 261 5.05 -21.90 -1.04
CA TYR A 261 4.35 -21.22 -2.14
C TYR A 261 3.01 -20.62 -1.71
N LEU A 262 2.22 -21.32 -0.89
CA LEU A 262 1.03 -20.76 -0.25
C LEU A 262 1.34 -19.47 0.52
N GLU A 263 2.33 -19.50 1.43
CA GLU A 263 2.70 -18.32 2.21
C GLU A 263 3.21 -17.19 1.32
N MET A 264 3.99 -17.51 0.28
CA MET A 264 4.46 -16.52 -0.69
C MET A 264 3.29 -15.87 -1.44
N GLY A 265 2.32 -16.66 -1.89
CA GLY A 265 1.12 -16.20 -2.58
C GLY A 265 0.31 -15.23 -1.72
N LEU A 266 0.09 -15.58 -0.45
CA LEU A 266 -0.59 -14.69 0.49
C LEU A 266 0.20 -13.42 0.77
N ILE A 267 1.54 -13.49 0.87
CA ILE A 267 2.38 -12.29 1.06
C ILE A 267 2.28 -11.36 -0.15
N TYR A 268 2.30 -11.88 -1.38
CA TYR A 268 2.13 -11.06 -2.60
C TYR A 268 0.82 -10.27 -2.57
N TYR A 269 -0.28 -10.91 -2.17
CA TYR A 269 -1.56 -10.23 -2.04
C TYR A 269 -1.60 -9.29 -0.81
N VAL A 270 -1.36 -9.79 0.41
CA VAL A 270 -1.57 -9.02 1.65
C VAL A 270 -0.58 -7.86 1.81
N ALA A 271 0.67 -8.03 1.37
CA ALA A 271 1.70 -7.00 1.52
C ALA A 271 1.78 -6.06 0.31
N TRP A 272 1.44 -6.53 -0.89
CA TRP A 272 1.69 -5.82 -2.15
C TRP A 272 0.49 -5.69 -3.09
N GLU A 273 -0.68 -6.25 -2.77
CA GLU A 273 -1.87 -6.30 -3.64
C GLU A 273 -1.55 -6.82 -5.06
N ASP A 274 -0.59 -7.73 -5.15
CA ASP A 274 -0.07 -8.26 -6.41
C ASP A 274 -0.79 -9.57 -6.77
N TYR A 275 -1.96 -9.45 -7.40
CA TYR A 275 -2.82 -10.58 -7.77
C TYR A 275 -2.11 -11.57 -8.69
N VAL A 276 -1.36 -11.07 -9.69
CA VAL A 276 -0.68 -11.90 -10.69
C VAL A 276 0.38 -12.79 -10.04
N ASN A 277 1.29 -12.21 -9.24
CA ASN A 277 2.33 -13.00 -8.58
C ASN A 277 1.78 -13.83 -7.41
N SER A 278 0.66 -13.40 -6.82
CA SER A 278 -0.07 -14.19 -5.83
C SER A 278 -0.61 -15.48 -6.45
N LEU A 279 -1.37 -15.37 -7.55
CA LEU A 279 -1.93 -16.51 -8.26
C LEU A 279 -0.85 -17.42 -8.86
N ASP A 280 0.19 -16.86 -9.49
CA ASP A 280 1.33 -17.64 -10.02
C ASP A 280 2.08 -18.41 -8.92
N SER A 281 2.17 -17.85 -7.70
CA SER A 281 2.76 -18.57 -6.57
C SER A 281 1.86 -19.71 -6.12
N LEU A 282 0.54 -19.48 -6.03
CA LEU A 282 -0.42 -20.51 -5.63
C LEU A 282 -0.55 -21.63 -6.68
N ASP A 283 -0.36 -21.33 -7.96
CA ASP A 283 -0.34 -22.30 -9.07
C ASP A 283 0.86 -23.27 -8.99
N LYS A 284 1.96 -22.84 -8.36
CA LYS A 284 3.18 -23.64 -8.17
C LYS A 284 3.11 -24.56 -6.96
N GLU A 285 1.99 -24.52 -6.23
CA GLU A 285 1.79 -25.31 -5.02
C GLU A 285 1.56 -26.78 -5.35
N MET A 286 2.56 -27.63 -5.08
CA MET A 286 2.49 -29.07 -5.34
C MET A 286 1.96 -29.88 -4.15
N GLN A 287 1.85 -29.28 -2.96
CA GLN A 287 1.35 -29.92 -1.73
C GLN A 287 0.20 -29.10 -1.13
N GLU A 288 -0.87 -29.76 -0.68
CA GLU A 288 -2.08 -29.09 -0.14
C GLU A 288 -2.93 -28.33 -1.18
N THR A 289 -3.09 -28.92 -2.37
CA THR A 289 -3.82 -28.34 -3.49
C THR A 289 -5.20 -27.82 -3.11
N GLU A 290 -6.02 -28.57 -2.36
CA GLU A 290 -7.38 -28.10 -2.02
C GLU A 290 -7.42 -26.81 -1.17
N PHE A 291 -6.45 -26.61 -0.28
CA PHE A 291 -6.37 -25.41 0.57
C PHE A 291 -5.82 -24.23 -0.23
N SER A 292 -4.78 -24.46 -1.05
CA SER A 292 -4.23 -23.46 -1.97
C SER A 292 -5.25 -23.04 -3.04
N ASP A 293 -5.96 -24.01 -3.63
CA ASP A 293 -7.00 -23.81 -4.63
C ASP A 293 -8.14 -22.97 -4.08
N ALA A 294 -8.52 -23.16 -2.83
CA ALA A 294 -9.50 -22.30 -2.18
C ALA A 294 -8.99 -20.84 -2.10
N TYR A 295 -7.73 -20.62 -1.73
CA TYR A 295 -7.15 -19.27 -1.73
C TYR A 295 -7.03 -18.68 -3.14
N ARG A 296 -6.77 -19.49 -4.17
CA ARG A 296 -6.79 -19.05 -5.57
C ARG A 296 -8.15 -18.52 -5.97
N VAL A 297 -9.24 -19.22 -5.63
CA VAL A 297 -10.61 -18.75 -5.89
C VAL A 297 -10.87 -17.42 -5.17
N VAL A 298 -10.48 -17.30 -3.90
CA VAL A 298 -10.64 -16.07 -3.13
C VAL A 298 -9.87 -14.89 -3.76
N ILE A 299 -8.60 -15.09 -4.10
CA ILE A 299 -7.75 -14.04 -4.68
C ILE A 299 -8.18 -13.67 -6.11
N ALA A 300 -8.62 -14.64 -6.91
CA ALA A 300 -9.19 -14.38 -8.23
C ALA A 300 -10.49 -13.58 -8.14
N SER A 301 -11.38 -13.91 -7.19
CA SER A 301 -12.61 -13.13 -6.96
C SER A 301 -12.31 -11.68 -6.57
N LEU A 302 -11.24 -11.48 -5.78
CA LEU A 302 -10.75 -10.15 -5.43
C LEU A 302 -10.17 -9.38 -6.60
N GLU A 303 -9.41 -10.04 -7.48
CA GLU A 303 -8.87 -9.45 -8.71
C GLU A 303 -9.98 -9.00 -9.66
N GLU A 304 -11.01 -9.84 -9.80
CA GLU A 304 -12.17 -9.55 -10.65
C GLU A 304 -13.13 -8.53 -10.02
N GLY A 305 -13.02 -8.30 -8.71
CA GLY A 305 -13.91 -7.41 -7.96
C GLY A 305 -15.35 -7.93 -7.83
N SER A 306 -15.58 -9.23 -8.04
CA SER A 306 -16.90 -9.84 -7.93
C SER A 306 -16.81 -11.33 -7.58
N ILE A 307 -17.84 -11.85 -6.93
CA ILE A 307 -17.97 -13.28 -6.66
C ILE A 307 -18.72 -13.93 -7.84
N GLN A 308 -17.99 -14.63 -8.70
CA GLN A 308 -18.61 -15.38 -9.79
C GLN A 308 -19.30 -16.64 -9.26
N GLN A 309 -20.54 -16.89 -9.74
CA GLN A 309 -21.19 -18.19 -9.58
C GLN A 309 -20.67 -19.14 -10.67
N GLN A 310 -19.75 -20.03 -10.32
CA GLN A 310 -19.35 -21.12 -11.20
C GLN A 310 -20.37 -22.27 -11.08
N GLU A 311 -20.97 -22.68 -12.20
CA GLU A 311 -21.87 -23.85 -12.24
C GLU A 311 -21.08 -25.16 -12.05
N ASP A 312 -19.83 -25.21 -12.52
CA ASP A 312 -18.89 -26.32 -12.33
C ASP A 312 -17.56 -25.77 -11.76
N GLY A 313 -17.35 -25.91 -10.44
CA GLY A 313 -16.14 -25.44 -9.76
C GLY A 313 -16.35 -25.17 -8.27
N LEU A 314 -15.26 -24.86 -7.56
CA LEU A 314 -15.34 -24.39 -6.18
C LEU A 314 -15.71 -22.90 -6.21
N ASN A 315 -16.93 -22.54 -5.80
CA ASN A 315 -17.33 -21.13 -5.71
C ASN A 315 -16.63 -20.42 -4.53
N ALA A 316 -16.66 -19.09 -4.53
CA ALA A 316 -15.94 -18.29 -3.52
C ALA A 316 -16.45 -18.53 -2.09
N GLU A 317 -17.74 -18.81 -1.92
CA GLU A 317 -18.31 -19.09 -0.61
C GLU A 317 -17.78 -20.42 -0.04
N ASP A 318 -17.86 -21.49 -0.82
CA ASP A 318 -17.35 -22.79 -0.45
C ASP A 318 -15.83 -22.75 -0.24
N ALA A 319 -15.11 -21.94 -1.04
CA ALA A 319 -13.69 -21.68 -0.84
C ALA A 319 -13.42 -21.00 0.51
N VAL A 320 -14.13 -19.92 0.85
CA VAL A 320 -13.98 -19.25 2.15
C VAL A 320 -14.29 -20.20 3.30
N LYS A 321 -15.36 -20.99 3.20
CA LYS A 321 -15.73 -21.98 4.22
C LYS A 321 -14.64 -23.03 4.41
N LYS A 322 -14.13 -23.61 3.32
CA LYS A 322 -13.02 -24.57 3.37
C LYS A 322 -11.79 -23.98 4.03
N ILE A 323 -11.46 -22.72 3.70
CA ILE A 323 -10.31 -22.06 4.30
C ILE A 323 -10.53 -21.89 5.81
N LEU A 324 -11.69 -21.39 6.24
CA LEU A 324 -11.99 -21.22 7.66
C LEU A 324 -11.92 -22.53 8.44
N ASP A 325 -12.51 -23.60 7.91
CA ASP A 325 -12.48 -24.94 8.52
C ASP A 325 -11.04 -25.46 8.66
N GLU A 326 -10.17 -25.17 7.69
CA GLU A 326 -8.77 -25.58 7.72
C GLU A 326 -7.91 -24.68 8.65
N LEU A 327 -8.18 -23.38 8.71
CA LEU A 327 -7.52 -22.45 9.64
C LEU A 327 -7.86 -22.81 11.11
N GLU A 328 -9.07 -23.29 11.39
CA GLU A 328 -9.45 -23.78 12.72
C GLU A 328 -8.58 -24.97 13.15
N LYS A 329 -8.33 -25.93 12.25
CA LYS A 329 -7.44 -27.09 12.52
C LYS A 329 -5.98 -26.68 12.72
N ARG A 330 -5.56 -25.56 12.11
CA ARG A 330 -4.18 -25.07 12.13
C ARG A 330 -3.94 -23.93 13.11
N ALA A 331 -4.90 -23.61 13.98
CA ALA A 331 -4.91 -22.40 14.79
C ALA A 331 -3.60 -22.13 15.57
N GLU A 332 -2.96 -23.18 16.11
CA GLU A 332 -1.67 -23.06 16.83
C GLU A 332 -0.50 -22.74 15.88
N LYS A 333 -0.44 -23.37 14.70
CA LYS A 333 0.64 -23.17 13.72
C LYS A 333 0.62 -21.76 13.13
N ILE A 334 -0.56 -21.26 12.82
CA ILE A 334 -0.75 -19.96 12.17
C ILE A 334 -0.87 -18.80 13.17
N GLN A 335 -0.78 -19.05 14.48
CA GLN A 335 -1.03 -18.06 15.53
C GLN A 335 -0.27 -16.75 15.30
N MET A 336 0.94 -16.83 14.75
CA MET A 336 1.80 -15.65 14.49
C MET A 336 1.63 -15.04 13.09
N LYS A 337 0.75 -15.62 12.27
CA LYS A 337 0.47 -15.25 10.88
C LYS A 337 -1.03 -15.01 10.62
N VAL A 338 -1.85 -14.91 11.66
CA VAL A 338 -3.33 -14.84 11.54
C VAL A 338 -3.79 -13.78 10.55
N TYR A 339 -3.20 -12.57 10.58
CA TYR A 339 -3.55 -11.50 9.63
C TYR A 339 -3.31 -11.89 8.17
N LEU A 340 -2.19 -12.58 7.88
CA LEU A 340 -1.83 -13.04 6.53
C LEU A 340 -2.90 -13.97 5.93
N TYR A 341 -3.46 -14.87 6.74
CA TYR A 341 -4.43 -15.86 6.29
C TYR A 341 -5.88 -15.34 6.30
N GLN A 342 -6.26 -14.52 7.28
CA GLN A 342 -7.65 -14.07 7.42
C GLN A 342 -7.98 -12.80 6.63
N TYR A 343 -7.00 -11.95 6.33
CA TYR A 343 -7.24 -10.70 5.61
C TYR A 343 -7.83 -10.89 4.18
N PRO A 344 -7.37 -11.86 3.36
CA PRO A 344 -8.03 -12.16 2.08
C PRO A 344 -9.51 -12.54 2.24
N LEU A 345 -9.84 -13.29 3.29
CA LEU A 345 -11.21 -13.71 3.58
C LEU A 345 -12.09 -12.52 4.00
N LEU A 346 -11.53 -11.61 4.80
CA LEU A 346 -12.20 -10.37 5.19
C LEU A 346 -12.48 -9.48 3.96
N LYS A 347 -11.53 -9.41 3.02
CA LYS A 347 -11.65 -8.60 1.81
C LYS A 347 -12.64 -9.19 0.82
N VAL A 348 -12.66 -10.51 0.63
CA VAL A 348 -13.59 -11.12 -0.33
C VAL A 348 -15.01 -11.08 0.22
N SER A 349 -15.18 -11.11 1.55
CA SER A 349 -16.50 -11.09 2.18
C SER A 349 -17.25 -9.77 2.07
N VAL A 350 -16.62 -8.72 1.56
CA VAL A 350 -17.25 -7.41 1.33
C VAL A 350 -17.47 -7.09 -0.14
N LEU A 351 -17.20 -8.03 -1.06
CA LEU A 351 -17.49 -7.86 -2.49
C LEU A 351 -18.99 -7.99 -2.80
N GLU A 352 -19.76 -8.62 -1.93
CA GLU A 352 -21.19 -8.83 -2.10
C GLU A 352 -21.97 -8.30 -0.90
N GLU A 353 -22.96 -7.45 -1.18
CA GLU A 353 -23.85 -6.82 -0.19
C GLU A 353 -25.04 -7.75 0.11
N SER A 354 -24.80 -8.78 0.93
CA SER A 354 -25.88 -9.63 1.45
C SER A 354 -25.71 -9.95 2.93
N GLU A 355 -26.83 -10.19 3.62
CA GLU A 355 -26.85 -10.46 5.06
C GLU A 355 -25.89 -11.60 5.45
N LYS A 356 -25.80 -12.62 4.59
CA LYS A 356 -24.90 -13.76 4.75
C LYS A 356 -23.44 -13.34 4.78
N TRP A 357 -23.02 -12.51 3.82
CA TRP A 357 -21.65 -12.00 3.73
C TRP A 357 -21.33 -10.97 4.81
N HIS A 358 -22.30 -10.18 5.26
CA HIS A 358 -22.14 -9.33 6.45
C HIS A 358 -21.91 -10.16 7.71
N ARG A 359 -22.66 -11.26 7.92
CA ARG A 359 -22.44 -12.19 9.05
C ARG A 359 -21.06 -12.83 9.00
N LEU A 360 -20.56 -13.17 7.81
CA LEU A 360 -19.23 -13.72 7.61
C LEU A 360 -18.12 -12.69 7.90
N THR A 361 -18.24 -11.48 7.35
CA THR A 361 -17.34 -10.34 7.62
C THR A 361 -17.26 -10.08 9.12
N LYS A 362 -18.41 -10.05 9.80
CA LYS A 362 -18.47 -9.90 11.26
C LYS A 362 -17.69 -11.01 11.97
N ARG A 363 -17.95 -12.29 11.66
CA ARG A 363 -17.27 -13.42 12.31
C ARG A 363 -15.75 -13.36 12.11
N ILE A 364 -15.28 -13.05 10.90
CA ILE A 364 -13.84 -12.94 10.60
C ILE A 364 -13.25 -11.76 11.36
N GLY A 365 -13.89 -10.58 11.30
CA GLY A 365 -13.46 -9.37 11.98
C GLY A 365 -13.35 -9.57 13.49
N GLU A 366 -14.39 -10.11 14.15
CA GLU A 366 -14.39 -10.39 15.60
C GLU A 366 -13.22 -11.29 16.01
N GLU A 367 -12.94 -12.34 15.23
CA GLU A 367 -11.82 -13.24 15.52
C GLU A 367 -10.46 -12.57 15.32
N MET A 368 -10.33 -11.73 14.28
CA MET A 368 -9.13 -10.93 14.06
C MET A 368 -8.90 -9.94 15.20
N ILE A 369 -9.94 -9.29 15.72
CA ILE A 369 -9.87 -8.41 16.90
C ILE A 369 -9.45 -9.20 18.14
N ARG A 370 -10.13 -10.32 18.42
CA ARG A 370 -9.88 -11.16 19.60
C ARG A 370 -8.42 -11.64 19.65
N ARG A 371 -7.83 -11.95 18.50
CA ARG A 371 -6.44 -12.41 18.39
C ARG A 371 -5.41 -11.30 18.24
N GLN A 372 -5.83 -10.05 18.08
CA GLN A 372 -4.95 -8.94 17.65
C GLN A 372 -4.11 -9.37 16.44
N ALA A 373 -4.77 -9.91 15.41
CA ALA A 373 -4.14 -10.63 14.31
C ALA A 373 -2.98 -9.87 13.64
N TRP A 374 -3.07 -8.53 13.65
CA TRP A 374 -2.16 -7.58 13.02
C TRP A 374 -0.92 -7.20 13.85
N TYR A 375 -0.77 -7.63 15.11
CA TYR A 375 0.28 -7.15 16.03
C TYR A 375 1.72 -7.09 15.44
N ARG A 376 2.09 -8.02 14.54
CA ARG A 376 3.42 -8.02 13.88
C ARG A 376 3.48 -7.25 12.56
N TRP A 377 2.33 -6.96 11.97
CA TRP A 377 2.18 -6.30 10.67
C TRP A 377 1.80 -4.83 10.82
N ASP A 378 1.34 -4.45 12.00
CA ASP A 378 0.88 -3.11 12.28
C ASP A 378 1.97 -2.29 12.97
N THR A 379 2.28 -1.15 12.36
CA THR A 379 3.31 -0.24 12.88
C THR A 379 2.70 1.03 13.48
N ASN A 380 1.53 1.46 12.99
CA ASN A 380 0.88 2.72 13.35
C ASN A 380 -0.62 2.58 13.63
N GLY A 381 -1.14 1.37 13.78
CA GLY A 381 -2.59 1.13 13.93
C GLY A 381 -3.35 1.10 12.59
N GLU A 382 -2.65 1.14 11.45
CA GLU A 382 -3.27 1.15 10.12
C GLU A 382 -4.02 -0.15 9.84
N LYS A 383 -3.44 -1.29 10.24
CA LYS A 383 -4.04 -2.61 9.98
C LYS A 383 -5.19 -2.89 10.93
N GLU A 384 -5.05 -2.46 12.18
CA GLU A 384 -6.16 -2.44 13.12
C GLU A 384 -7.32 -1.58 12.61
N CYS A 385 -7.03 -0.35 12.19
CA CYS A 385 -8.02 0.60 11.67
C CYS A 385 -8.80 -0.01 10.50
N GLU A 386 -8.09 -0.60 9.54
CA GLU A 386 -8.70 -1.24 8.38
C GLU A 386 -9.63 -2.41 8.76
N VAL A 387 -9.19 -3.33 9.62
CA VAL A 387 -10.03 -4.45 10.07
C VAL A 387 -11.27 -3.95 10.80
N ARG A 388 -11.11 -2.93 11.65
CA ARG A 388 -12.22 -2.31 12.36
C ARG A 388 -13.22 -1.66 11.43
N LYS A 389 -12.79 -1.02 10.32
CA LYS A 389 -13.72 -0.43 9.32
C LYS A 389 -14.66 -1.49 8.74
N TYR A 390 -14.13 -2.62 8.28
CA TYR A 390 -14.97 -3.72 7.76
C TYR A 390 -15.91 -4.29 8.84
N LEU A 391 -15.40 -4.46 10.06
CA LEU A 391 -16.20 -4.97 11.17
C LEU A 391 -17.32 -3.99 11.56
N ALA A 392 -17.02 -2.68 11.65
CA ALA A 392 -17.97 -1.63 11.97
C ALA A 392 -19.12 -1.59 10.97
N GLU A 393 -18.81 -1.58 9.67
CA GLU A 393 -19.83 -1.59 8.62
C GLU A 393 -20.65 -2.88 8.66
N SER A 394 -20.03 -4.03 8.90
CA SER A 394 -20.78 -5.29 9.04
C SER A 394 -21.76 -5.29 10.22
N TYR A 395 -21.38 -4.72 11.37
CA TYR A 395 -22.29 -4.54 12.49
C TYR A 395 -23.45 -3.60 12.12
N PHE A 396 -23.15 -2.48 11.44
CA PHE A 396 -24.15 -1.52 11.02
C PHE A 396 -25.17 -2.14 10.05
N LYS A 397 -24.70 -2.85 9.02
CA LYS A 397 -25.57 -3.57 8.06
C LYS A 397 -26.44 -4.65 8.71
N LEU A 398 -25.99 -5.23 9.82
CA LEU A 398 -26.75 -6.22 10.58
C LEU A 398 -27.68 -5.60 11.64
N GLY A 399 -27.74 -4.27 11.74
CA GLY A 399 -28.53 -3.54 12.73
C GLY A 399 -27.96 -3.60 14.15
N GLU A 400 -26.71 -4.03 14.33
CA GLU A 400 -26.00 -4.06 15.61
C GLU A 400 -25.34 -2.69 15.90
N ASN A 401 -26.14 -1.63 15.86
CA ASN A 401 -25.70 -0.23 15.85
C ASN A 401 -24.75 0.14 16.99
N LEU A 402 -25.03 -0.28 18.24
CA LEU A 402 -24.14 0.04 19.37
C LEU A 402 -22.75 -0.58 19.23
N LYS A 403 -22.64 -1.78 18.64
CA LYS A 403 -21.34 -2.41 18.36
C LYS A 403 -20.64 -1.74 17.18
N ALA A 404 -21.39 -1.32 16.17
CA ALA A 404 -20.85 -0.52 15.07
C ALA A 404 -20.24 0.78 15.60
N ALA A 405 -20.97 1.51 16.46
CA ALA A 405 -20.46 2.71 17.11
C ALA A 405 -19.19 2.43 17.93
N GLU A 406 -19.16 1.36 18.73
CA GLU A 406 -17.96 0.98 19.48
C GLU A 406 -16.74 0.80 18.57
N GLN A 407 -16.92 0.18 17.39
CA GLN A 407 -15.82 0.05 16.43
C GLN A 407 -15.44 1.40 15.81
N TYR A 408 -16.39 2.20 15.35
CA TYR A 408 -16.12 3.54 14.80
C TYR A 408 -15.42 4.46 15.81
N GLU A 409 -15.72 4.35 17.10
CA GLU A 409 -15.02 5.04 18.18
C GLU A 409 -13.54 4.66 18.29
N GLN A 410 -13.20 3.39 18.05
CA GLN A 410 -11.80 2.96 18.01
C GLN A 410 -11.12 3.40 16.71
N ILE A 411 -11.81 3.32 15.57
CA ILE A 411 -11.30 3.78 14.26
C ILE A 411 -10.96 5.27 14.35
N ARG A 412 -11.83 6.09 14.95
CA ARG A 412 -11.62 7.53 15.18
C ARG A 412 -10.30 7.85 15.90
N LYS A 413 -9.84 6.98 16.80
CA LYS A 413 -8.57 7.16 17.53
C LYS A 413 -7.33 6.75 16.72
N LEU A 414 -7.52 5.91 15.71
CA LEU A 414 -6.45 5.33 14.89
C LEU A 414 -6.31 6.05 13.54
N GLU A 415 -7.41 6.60 13.02
CA GLU A 415 -7.45 7.26 11.72
C GLU A 415 -6.70 8.60 11.77
N SER A 416 -5.87 8.83 10.75
CA SER A 416 -5.06 10.04 10.60
C SER A 416 -5.38 10.82 9.32
N ASN A 417 -6.16 10.22 8.41
CA ASN A 417 -6.67 10.92 7.24
C ASN A 417 -7.93 11.71 7.63
N GLU A 418 -7.85 13.04 7.51
CA GLU A 418 -8.94 13.97 7.82
C GLU A 418 -10.24 13.65 7.07
N GLU A 419 -10.16 13.31 5.78
CA GLU A 419 -11.33 13.01 4.93
C GLU A 419 -12.08 11.76 5.42
N GLU A 420 -11.35 10.72 5.79
CA GLU A 420 -11.90 9.49 6.37
C GLU A 420 -12.42 9.74 7.78
N LEU A 421 -11.74 10.59 8.54
CA LEU A 421 -12.14 10.97 9.89
C LEU A 421 -13.47 11.73 9.88
N GLU A 422 -13.69 12.61 8.90
CA GLU A 422 -14.99 13.24 8.67
C GLU A 422 -16.10 12.19 8.45
N GLU A 423 -15.87 11.21 7.57
CA GLU A 423 -16.85 10.13 7.32
C GLU A 423 -17.15 9.31 8.59
N ILE A 424 -16.13 9.05 9.42
CA ILE A 424 -16.28 8.35 10.70
C ILE A 424 -17.14 9.17 11.66
N TYR A 425 -16.92 10.49 11.77
CA TYR A 425 -17.74 11.37 12.61
C TYR A 425 -19.20 11.38 12.16
N GLU A 426 -19.45 11.50 10.85
CA GLU A 426 -20.82 11.42 10.32
C GLU A 426 -21.47 10.07 10.60
N LYS A 427 -20.71 8.97 10.49
CA LYS A 427 -21.25 7.64 10.77
C LYS A 427 -21.57 7.43 12.24
N LEU A 428 -20.74 7.93 13.15
CA LEU A 428 -21.03 7.93 14.59
C LEU A 428 -22.28 8.73 14.92
N GLN A 429 -22.44 9.93 14.34
CA GLN A 429 -23.64 10.74 14.53
C GLN A 429 -24.88 9.98 14.05
N LEU A 430 -24.88 9.47 12.82
CA LEU A 430 -25.99 8.69 12.25
C LEU A 430 -26.36 7.52 13.15
N ILE A 431 -25.37 6.73 13.59
CA ILE A 431 -25.61 5.56 14.44
C ILE A 431 -26.23 5.98 15.79
N TYR A 432 -25.68 7.01 16.43
CA TYR A 432 -26.20 7.49 17.72
C TYR A 432 -27.59 8.13 17.61
N GLU A 433 -27.92 8.74 16.47
CA GLU A 433 -29.29 9.16 16.18
C GLU A 433 -30.24 7.98 16.05
N GLU A 434 -29.87 6.94 15.29
CA GLU A 434 -30.70 5.75 15.10
C GLU A 434 -30.99 5.03 16.42
N VAL A 435 -30.03 5.03 17.36
CA VAL A 435 -30.23 4.47 18.71
C VAL A 435 -30.76 5.48 19.73
N GLN A 436 -31.09 6.70 19.30
CA GLN A 436 -31.67 7.77 20.12
C GLN A 436 -30.78 8.24 21.28
N GLU A 437 -29.47 8.10 21.15
CA GLU A 437 -28.45 8.58 22.10
C GLU A 437 -28.06 10.03 21.77
N TYR A 438 -29.02 10.95 21.85
CA TYR A 438 -28.85 12.34 21.39
C TYR A 438 -27.73 13.11 22.10
N GLU A 439 -27.47 12.82 23.38
CA GLU A 439 -26.36 13.42 24.12
C GLU A 439 -25.02 13.08 23.46
N LYS A 440 -24.83 11.81 23.04
CA LYS A 440 -23.63 11.41 22.30
C LYS A 440 -23.55 12.07 20.93
N VAL A 441 -24.66 12.19 20.21
CA VAL A 441 -24.68 12.92 18.93
C VAL A 441 -24.12 14.33 19.11
N TRP A 442 -24.52 15.02 20.18
CA TRP A 442 -23.99 16.35 20.52
C TRP A 442 -22.51 16.35 20.85
N GLU A 443 -22.06 15.42 21.68
CA GLU A 443 -20.64 15.27 22.02
C GLU A 443 -19.79 15.06 20.78
N ILE A 444 -20.18 14.11 19.93
CA ILE A 444 -19.49 13.78 18.68
C ILE A 444 -19.51 14.96 17.71
N SER A 445 -20.64 15.67 17.56
CA SER A 445 -20.74 16.80 16.63
C SER A 445 -19.86 17.98 17.06
N ARG A 446 -19.80 18.28 18.35
CA ARG A 446 -18.90 19.32 18.89
C ARG A 446 -17.44 18.92 18.73
N GLU A 447 -17.09 17.69 19.09
CA GLU A 447 -15.72 17.21 18.96
C GLU A 447 -15.26 17.23 17.49
N ALA A 448 -16.13 16.86 16.55
CA ALA A 448 -15.82 16.83 15.12
C ALA A 448 -15.31 18.19 14.60
N VAL A 449 -16.00 19.28 14.95
CA VAL A 449 -15.60 20.64 14.54
C VAL A 449 -14.42 21.21 15.33
N GLU A 450 -14.10 20.65 16.50
CA GLU A 450 -12.89 21.00 17.26
C GLU A 450 -11.65 20.30 16.71
N VAL A 451 -11.79 19.03 16.30
CA VAL A 451 -10.70 18.22 15.74
C VAL A 451 -10.44 18.59 14.27
N LEU A 452 -11.48 18.87 13.50
CA LEU A 452 -11.42 19.24 12.08
C LEU A 452 -12.09 20.61 11.85
N PRO A 453 -11.48 21.70 12.34
CA PRO A 453 -12.07 23.04 12.28
C PRO A 453 -12.20 23.59 10.87
N ASP A 454 -11.43 23.07 9.90
CA ASP A 454 -11.45 23.56 8.52
C ASP A 454 -12.52 22.83 7.67
N SER A 455 -13.27 21.88 8.25
CA SER A 455 -14.27 21.09 7.55
C SER A 455 -15.60 21.82 7.40
N GLU A 456 -15.88 22.34 6.20
CA GLU A 456 -17.18 22.94 5.87
C GLU A 456 -18.33 21.96 6.16
N ARG A 457 -18.13 20.69 5.83
CA ARG A 457 -19.13 19.61 5.96
C ARG A 457 -19.53 19.37 7.41
N LEU A 458 -18.55 19.24 8.31
CA LEU A 458 -18.81 19.02 9.73
C LEU A 458 -19.43 20.26 10.40
N TRP A 459 -18.98 21.46 10.02
CA TRP A 459 -19.60 22.70 10.48
C TRP A 459 -21.06 22.82 10.05
N MET A 460 -21.38 22.52 8.78
CA MET A 460 -22.75 22.57 8.30
C MET A 460 -23.67 21.62 9.08
N ASN A 461 -23.21 20.39 9.32
CA ASN A 461 -23.94 19.40 10.11
C ASN A 461 -24.13 19.87 11.57
N TYR A 462 -23.07 20.37 12.21
CA TYR A 462 -23.14 20.92 13.56
C TYR A 462 -24.13 22.09 13.67
N LEU A 463 -24.07 23.05 12.74
CA LEU A 463 -24.93 24.23 12.74
C LEU A 463 -26.39 23.89 12.46
N GLU A 464 -26.67 22.97 11.53
CA GLU A 464 -28.04 22.54 11.24
C GLU A 464 -28.69 21.95 12.48
N ARG A 465 -28.00 21.04 13.17
CA ARG A 465 -28.46 20.46 14.43
C ARG A 465 -28.69 21.54 15.49
N TYR A 466 -27.73 22.47 15.63
CA TYR A 466 -27.79 23.53 16.64
C TYR A 466 -29.00 24.43 16.43
N CYS A 467 -29.29 24.80 15.19
CA CYS A 467 -30.41 25.67 14.85
C CYS A 467 -31.75 24.93 14.90
N GLU A 468 -31.79 23.65 14.58
CA GLU A 468 -32.99 22.81 14.62
C GLU A 468 -33.49 22.55 16.04
N ASN A 469 -32.58 22.42 17.02
CA ASN A 469 -32.95 22.13 18.39
C ASN A 469 -33.74 23.30 19.02
N PRO A 470 -35.03 23.12 19.36
CA PRO A 470 -35.85 24.19 19.93
C PRO A 470 -35.46 24.56 21.37
N GLU A 471 -34.74 23.69 22.07
CA GLU A 471 -34.25 23.95 23.43
C GLU A 471 -32.97 24.79 23.46
N MET A 472 -32.29 24.94 22.31
CA MET A 472 -31.07 25.73 22.21
C MET A 472 -31.36 27.23 22.19
N GLU A 473 -30.64 27.97 23.02
CA GLU A 473 -30.68 29.43 23.03
C GLU A 473 -30.17 29.98 21.69
N ARG A 474 -30.91 30.94 21.12
CA ARG A 474 -30.58 31.53 19.81
C ARG A 474 -29.28 32.32 19.83
N GLU A 475 -28.90 32.84 21.00
CA GLU A 475 -27.62 33.51 21.22
C GLU A 475 -26.46 32.52 21.08
N LEU A 476 -26.59 31.31 21.62
CA LEU A 476 -25.60 30.25 21.43
C LEU A 476 -25.54 29.76 19.98
N CYS A 477 -26.67 29.72 19.27
CA CYS A 477 -26.69 29.45 17.83
C CYS A 477 -25.87 30.51 17.07
N ALA A 478 -26.04 31.79 17.41
CA ALA A 478 -25.29 32.89 16.80
C ALA A 478 -23.78 32.79 17.08
N GLU A 479 -23.39 32.40 18.30
CA GLU A 479 -21.99 32.14 18.64
C GLU A 479 -21.40 30.97 17.85
N ALA A 480 -22.15 29.89 17.68
CA ALA A 480 -21.75 28.75 16.87
C ALA A 480 -21.53 29.15 15.40
N VAL A 481 -22.45 29.92 14.81
CA VAL A 481 -22.31 30.46 13.45
C VAL A 481 -21.08 31.37 13.35
N LYS A 482 -20.83 32.20 14.35
CA LYS A 482 -19.65 33.07 14.41
C LYS A 482 -18.36 32.25 14.36
N LYS A 483 -18.27 31.19 15.18
CA LYS A 483 -17.11 30.29 15.21
C LYS A 483 -16.92 29.57 13.88
N ALA A 484 -18.00 29.09 13.27
CA ALA A 484 -17.96 28.39 11.99
C ALA A 484 -17.40 29.26 10.87
N ILE A 485 -17.86 30.52 10.75
CA ILE A 485 -17.36 31.46 9.72
C ILE A 485 -15.92 31.90 10.01
N GLN A 486 -15.54 32.00 11.28
CA GLN A 486 -14.16 32.30 11.64
C GLN A 486 -13.20 31.15 11.28
N ALA A 487 -13.65 29.90 11.44
CA ALA A 487 -12.87 28.72 11.12
C ALA A 487 -12.84 28.45 9.60
N VAL A 488 -13.99 28.60 8.93
CA VAL A 488 -14.15 28.40 7.48
C VAL A 488 -14.80 29.66 6.86
N PRO A 489 -14.01 30.68 6.49
CA PRO A 489 -14.54 31.92 5.92
C PRO A 489 -15.40 31.72 4.67
N GLU A 490 -15.07 30.73 3.85
CA GLU A 490 -15.77 30.38 2.62
C GLU A 490 -17.20 29.88 2.87
N LEU A 491 -17.50 29.41 4.10
CA LEU A 491 -18.83 28.94 4.50
C LEU A 491 -19.90 30.01 4.26
N ALA A 492 -19.58 31.29 4.49
CA ALA A 492 -20.52 32.40 4.29
C ALA A 492 -20.97 32.57 2.83
N GLU A 493 -20.15 32.09 1.87
CA GLU A 493 -20.46 32.15 0.45
C GLU A 493 -21.15 30.86 -0.05
N SER A 494 -21.12 29.79 0.75
CA SER A 494 -21.61 28.47 0.37
C SER A 494 -23.13 28.44 0.23
N GLU A 495 -23.61 27.72 -0.79
CA GLU A 495 -25.04 27.62 -1.08
C GLU A 495 -25.79 26.89 0.04
N ALA A 496 -25.16 25.88 0.64
CA ALA A 496 -25.73 25.13 1.75
C ALA A 496 -25.92 26.04 2.99
N PHE A 497 -24.94 26.89 3.29
CA PHE A 497 -25.05 27.82 4.40
C PHE A 497 -26.11 28.90 4.13
N LYS A 498 -26.22 29.43 2.91
CA LYS A 498 -27.30 30.38 2.54
C LYS A 498 -28.70 29.78 2.72
N GLN A 499 -28.87 28.50 2.40
CA GLN A 499 -30.13 27.78 2.67
C GLN A 499 -30.41 27.68 4.17
N LEU A 500 -29.39 27.36 4.98
CA LEU A 500 -29.50 27.34 6.44
C LEU A 500 -29.89 28.71 7.01
N GLN A 501 -29.28 29.79 6.49
CA GLN A 501 -29.62 31.16 6.88
C GLN A 501 -31.10 31.46 6.62
N GLY A 502 -31.62 31.09 5.46
CA GLY A 502 -33.03 31.24 5.12
C GLY A 502 -33.96 30.43 6.03
N LYS A 503 -33.61 29.16 6.27
CA LYS A 503 -34.40 28.21 7.09
C LYS A 503 -34.56 28.70 8.54
N TYR A 504 -33.48 29.20 9.14
CA TYR A 504 -33.44 29.57 10.57
C TYR A 504 -33.36 31.08 10.82
N LYS A 505 -33.57 31.91 9.79
CA LYS A 505 -33.52 33.38 9.87
C LYS A 505 -32.20 33.89 10.49
N ILE A 506 -31.07 33.36 10.01
CA ILE A 506 -29.74 33.79 10.45
C ILE A 506 -29.38 35.07 9.71
N VAL A 507 -29.13 36.16 10.44
CA VAL A 507 -28.74 37.47 9.91
C VAL A 507 -27.31 37.77 10.32
N ILE A 508 -26.46 38.10 9.34
CA ILE A 508 -25.05 38.44 9.53
C ILE A 508 -24.84 39.89 9.10
N ASP A 509 -24.46 40.75 10.05
CA ASP A 509 -24.13 42.16 9.83
C ASP A 509 -22.75 42.46 10.42
N GLY A 510 -21.71 42.21 9.61
CA GLY A 510 -20.31 42.27 10.05
C GLY A 510 -20.03 41.23 11.14
N GLU A 511 -19.64 41.69 12.33
CA GLU A 511 -19.39 40.82 13.49
C GLU A 511 -20.65 40.48 14.30
N ASN A 512 -21.78 41.13 14.01
CA ASN A 512 -23.04 40.89 14.70
C ASN A 512 -23.84 39.80 13.97
N ILE A 513 -24.05 38.68 14.65
CA ILE A 513 -24.84 37.55 14.15
C ILE A 513 -26.08 37.40 15.03
N ARG A 514 -27.25 37.22 14.40
CA ARG A 514 -28.53 36.96 15.09
C ARG A 514 -29.20 35.75 14.44
N VAL A 515 -29.93 34.97 15.24
CA VAL A 515 -30.67 33.78 14.77
C VAL A 515 -32.11 33.89 15.28
N GLY A 516 -33.10 33.72 14.41
CA GLY A 516 -34.51 33.86 14.76
C GLY A 516 -35.10 35.24 14.43
N GLU A 517 -36.34 35.47 14.87
CA GLU A 517 -37.05 36.76 14.70
C GLU A 517 -36.56 37.86 15.65
#